data_AF-A0A1Y3SY26-F1
#
_entry.id   AF-A0A1Y3SY26-F1
#
_cell.length_a   1.000
_cell.length_b   1.000
_cell.length_c   1.000
_cell.angle_alpha   90.00
_cell.angle_beta   90.00
_cell.angle_gamma   90.00
#
_symmetry.space_group_name_H-M   'P 1'
#
loop_
_entity.id
_entity.type
_entity.pdbx_description
1 polymer ?
#
loop_
_entity_poly.entity_id
_entity_poly.type
_entity_poly.pdbx_seq_one_letter_code
_entity_poly.pdbx_strand_id
1 'polypeptide(L)'
;MIVFATPLYYYGMSAQLKIVIDRFCSYNSSITRKHMKSALLTVAWNSDNWTFDALESHYQTLVRYLDFQDQGMVLGRGCGTPSMTRHSRYPEMAYKLGNRL
;
A
#
# COMPACT_ATOMS: atom_id res chain seq x y z
N MET A 1 -10.66 -9.08 2.64
CA MET A 1 -9.31 -8.49 2.62
C MET A 1 -9.28 -7.37 1.62
N ILE A 2 -8.56 -6.28 1.90
CA ILE A 2 -8.35 -5.15 1.00
C ILE A 2 -6.86 -5.01 0.68
N VAL A 3 -6.51 -4.71 -0.57
CA VAL A 3 -5.12 -4.42 -0.97
C VAL A 3 -5.07 -3.02 -1.54
N PHE A 4 -4.30 -2.14 -0.89
CA PHE A 4 -4.02 -0.80 -1.39
C PHE A 4 -2.88 -0.90 -2.39
N ALA A 5 -3.17 -0.72 -3.68
CA ALA A 5 -2.18 -0.74 -4.74
C ALA A 5 -2.02 0.68 -5.30
N THR A 6 -0.82 1.26 -5.20
CA THR A 6 -0.60 2.65 -5.64
C THR A 6 0.83 2.90 -6.08
N PRO A 7 1.07 3.65 -7.17
CA PRO A 7 2.37 4.27 -7.37
C PRO A 7 2.63 5.30 -6.25
N LEU A 8 3.90 5.57 -5.98
CA LEU A 8 4.33 6.66 -5.11
C LEU A 8 4.39 7.95 -5.91
N TYR A 9 3.49 8.89 -5.63
CA TYR A 9 3.51 10.23 -6.21
C TYR A 9 3.71 11.27 -5.12
N TYR A 10 4.78 12.06 -5.25
CA TYR A 10 5.20 13.05 -4.25
C TYR A 10 5.14 12.49 -2.81
N TYR A 11 5.76 11.33 -2.61
CA TYR A 11 5.86 10.63 -1.32
C TYR A 11 4.52 10.22 -0.68
N GLY A 12 3.43 10.21 -1.46
CA GLY A 12 2.10 9.75 -1.05
C GLY A 12 1.47 8.76 -2.04
N MET A 13 0.21 8.42 -1.76
CA MET A 13 -0.62 7.61 -2.66
C MET A 13 -1.03 8.41 -3.90
N SER A 14 -1.47 7.71 -4.95
CA SER A 14 -2.14 8.34 -6.09
C SER A 14 -3.39 9.10 -5.65
N ALA A 15 -3.68 10.21 -6.33
CA ALA A 15 -4.87 11.01 -6.05
C ALA A 15 -6.15 10.18 -6.23
N GLN A 16 -6.19 9.28 -7.21
CA GLN A 16 -7.31 8.38 -7.45
C GLN A 16 -7.60 7.48 -6.24
N LEU A 17 -6.56 6.87 -5.67
CA LEU A 17 -6.73 6.05 -4.47
C LEU A 17 -7.14 6.90 -3.27
N LYS A 18 -6.53 8.08 -3.11
CA LYS A 18 -6.85 8.99 -2.01
C LYS A 18 -8.31 9.46 -2.04
N ILE A 19 -8.87 9.74 -3.22
CA ILE A 19 -10.28 10.10 -3.37
C ILE A 19 -11.20 8.99 -2.84
N VAL A 20 -10.88 7.72 -3.10
CA VAL A 20 -11.66 6.58 -2.60
C VAL A 20 -11.55 6.48 -1.08
N ILE A 21 -10.33 6.58 -0.53
CA ILE A 21 -10.08 6.53 0.91
C ILE A 21 -10.79 7.69 1.64
N ASP A 22 -10.83 8.89 1.05
CA ASP A 22 -11.51 10.04 1.64
C ASP A 22 -13.02 9.85 1.81
N ARG A 23 -13.62 8.95 1.02
CA ARG A 23 -15.04 8.59 1.18
C ARG A 23 -15.28 7.59 2.30
N PHE A 24 -14.24 6.96 2.85
CA PHE A 24 -14.40 6.02 3.97
C PHE A 24 -14.96 6.71 5.22
N CYS A 25 -14.81 8.03 5.37
CA CYS A 25 -15.40 8.77 6.50
C CYS A 25 -16.92 8.54 6.62
N SER A 26 -17.64 8.42 5.50
CA SER A 26 -19.08 8.14 5.46
C SER A 26 -19.43 6.67 5.74
N TYR A 27 -18.45 5.77 5.67
CA TYR A 27 -18.61 4.32 5.85
C TYR A 27 -17.80 3.77 7.01
N ASN A 28 -17.23 4.64 7.85
CA ASN A 28 -16.19 4.29 8.82
C ASN A 28 -16.63 3.12 9.72
N SER A 29 -17.81 3.24 10.33
CA SER A 29 -18.38 2.21 11.21
C SER A 29 -18.70 0.90 10.48
N SER A 30 -19.03 0.95 9.19
CA SER A 30 -19.29 -0.25 8.39
C SER A 30 -18.01 -0.96 7.97
N ILE A 31 -16.90 -0.21 7.86
CA ILE A 31 -15.57 -0.73 7.57
C ILE A 31 -14.98 -1.39 8.82
N THR A 32 -14.97 -0.67 9.94
CA THR A 32 -14.35 -1.14 11.20
C THR A 32 -15.00 -2.41 11.72
N ARG A 33 -16.35 -2.51 11.67
CA ARG A 33 -17.09 -3.73 12.09
C ARG A 33 -16.73 -5.00 11.33
N LYS A 34 -16.06 -4.89 10.18
CA LYS A 34 -15.67 -6.05 9.38
C LYS A 34 -14.32 -6.64 9.79
N HIS A 35 -13.53 -5.94 10.61
CA HIS A 35 -12.17 -6.35 11.02
C HIS A 35 -11.33 -6.88 9.85
N MET A 36 -11.33 -6.14 8.74
CA MET A 36 -10.77 -6.64 7.49
C MET A 36 -9.25 -6.75 7.58
N LYS A 37 -8.69 -7.79 6.97
CA LYS A 37 -7.26 -7.84 6.61
C LYS A 37 -6.91 -6.78 5.56
N SER A 38 -5.74 -6.15 5.67
CA SER A 38 -5.21 -5.18 4.69
C SER A 38 -3.76 -5.45 4.29
N ALA A 39 -3.37 -5.03 3.09
CA ALA A 39 -1.96 -5.01 2.64
C ALA A 39 -1.68 -3.78 1.75
N LEU A 40 -0.41 -3.39 1.63
CA LEU A 40 0.05 -2.30 0.76
C LEU A 40 1.00 -2.80 -0.33
N LEU A 41 0.71 -2.48 -1.59
CA LEU A 41 1.62 -2.68 -2.73
C LEU A 41 1.92 -1.33 -3.35
N THR A 42 3.21 -0.97 -3.42
CA THR A 42 3.60 0.31 -4.00
C THR A 42 4.95 0.24 -4.71
N VAL A 43 5.13 1.15 -5.67
CA VAL A 43 6.33 1.26 -6.49
C VAL A 43 6.72 2.72 -6.66
N ALA A 44 8.02 2.99 -6.71
CA ALA A 44 8.59 4.31 -6.90
C ALA A 44 9.80 4.25 -7.84
N TRP A 45 10.05 5.33 -8.60
CA TRP A 45 11.31 5.48 -9.33
C TRP A 45 12.50 5.61 -8.38
N ASN A 46 12.37 6.42 -7.32
CA ASN A 46 13.44 6.64 -6.37
C ASN A 46 13.81 5.34 -5.61
N SER A 47 15.09 5.22 -5.26
CA SER A 47 15.62 4.06 -4.54
C SER A 47 16.17 4.38 -3.16
N ASP A 48 16.07 5.63 -2.71
CA ASP A 48 16.54 6.01 -1.38
C ASP A 48 15.82 5.23 -0.28
N ASN A 49 16.52 5.02 0.85
CA ASN A 49 15.97 4.25 1.97
C ASN A 49 14.69 4.89 2.52
N TRP A 50 14.62 6.22 2.55
CA TRP A 50 13.49 7.01 3.05
C TRP A 50 12.32 7.17 2.07
N THR A 51 12.43 6.62 0.85
CA THR A 51 11.47 6.82 -0.26
C THR A 51 10.01 6.59 0.15
N PHE A 52 9.75 5.67 1.09
CA PHE A 52 8.39 5.28 1.46
C PHE A 52 7.96 5.73 2.85
N ASP A 53 8.80 6.41 3.63
CA ASP A 53 8.56 6.68 5.06
C ASP A 53 7.21 7.36 5.32
N ALA A 54 6.90 8.39 4.54
CA ALA A 54 5.63 9.13 4.65
C ALA A 54 4.42 8.26 4.24
N LEU A 55 4.54 7.47 3.17
CA LEU A 55 3.47 6.60 2.70
C LEU A 55 3.22 5.43 3.66
N GLU A 56 4.29 4.82 4.19
CA GLU A 56 4.23 3.73 5.16
C GLU A 56 3.55 4.21 6.44
N SER A 57 3.98 5.36 6.98
CA SER A 57 3.36 5.98 8.16
C SER A 57 1.86 6.27 7.92
N HIS A 58 1.52 6.80 6.75
CA HIS A 58 0.13 7.06 6.38
C HIS A 58 -0.70 5.76 6.29
N TYR A 59 -0.20 4.71 5.64
CA TYR A 59 -0.87 3.40 5.57
C TYR A 59 -1.06 2.80 6.97
N GLN A 60 -0.02 2.75 7.80
CA GLN A 60 -0.12 2.24 9.17
C GLN A 60 -1.14 3.03 10.00
N THR A 61 -1.22 4.35 9.80
CA THR A 61 -2.24 5.19 10.42
C THR A 61 -3.65 4.79 9.97
N LEU A 62 -3.86 4.51 8.67
CA LEU A 62 -5.15 4.04 8.15
C LEU A 62 -5.52 2.66 8.72
N VAL A 63 -4.59 1.72 8.77
CA VAL A 63 -4.80 0.39 9.37
C VAL A 63 -5.28 0.53 10.81
N ARG A 64 -4.59 1.36 11.60
CA ARG A 64 -4.96 1.61 13.01
C ARG A 64 -6.31 2.28 13.14
N TYR A 65 -6.58 3.29 12.33
CA TYR A 65 -7.82 4.07 12.41
C TYR A 65 -9.06 3.26 11.99
N LEU A 66 -8.91 2.41 10.97
CA LEU A 66 -9.99 1.61 10.38
C LEU A 66 -10.09 0.21 10.97
N ASP A 67 -9.29 -0.09 12.00
CA ASP A 67 -9.23 -1.39 12.68
C ASP A 67 -8.99 -2.56 11.71
N PHE A 68 -8.03 -2.38 10.79
CA PHE A 68 -7.59 -3.43 9.89
C PHE A 68 -6.51 -4.31 10.52
N GLN A 69 -6.47 -5.56 10.08
CA GLN A 69 -5.37 -6.47 10.38
C GLN A 69 -4.30 -6.37 9.29
N ASP A 70 -3.18 -5.71 9.58
CA ASP A 70 -2.09 -5.59 8.62
C ASP A 70 -1.51 -6.96 8.27
N GLN A 71 -1.39 -7.23 6.97
CA GLN A 71 -0.82 -8.45 6.42
C GLN A 71 0.56 -8.21 5.79
N GLY A 72 1.02 -6.95 5.78
CA GLY A 72 2.34 -6.57 5.29
C GLY A 72 2.31 -5.74 4.02
N MET A 73 3.51 -5.35 3.59
CA MET A 73 3.72 -4.39 2.52
C MET A 73 4.82 -4.83 1.54
N VAL A 74 4.68 -4.44 0.28
CA VAL A 74 5.75 -4.53 -0.72
C VAL A 74 6.07 -3.14 -1.22
N LEU A 75 7.27 -2.67 -0.88
CA LEU A 75 7.75 -1.31 -1.12
C LEU A 75 8.82 -1.30 -2.23
N GLY A 76 8.36 -1.25 -3.48
CA GLY A 76 9.17 -1.34 -4.69
C GLY A 76 10.00 -0.09 -4.96
N ARG A 77 11.21 -0.03 -4.39
CA ARG A 77 12.22 1.00 -4.66
C ARG A 77 12.87 0.75 -6.03
N GLY A 78 13.24 1.81 -6.76
CA GLY A 78 13.89 1.65 -8.08
C GLY A 78 13.01 0.99 -9.14
N CYS A 79 11.69 1.01 -8.97
CA CYS A 79 10.69 0.39 -9.85
C CYS A 79 10.07 1.44 -10.79
N GLY A 80 10.92 2.15 -11.54
CA GLY A 80 10.54 3.28 -12.38
C GLY A 80 9.81 2.91 -13.68
N THR A 81 10.00 1.68 -14.17
CA THR A 81 9.37 1.18 -15.40
C THR A 81 8.95 -0.29 -15.22
N PRO A 82 8.00 -0.81 -16.02
CA PRO A 82 7.64 -2.22 -15.97
C PRO A 82 8.84 -3.17 -16.18
N SER A 83 9.81 -2.78 -17.01
CA SER A 83 11.02 -3.57 -17.23
C SER A 83 11.88 -3.62 -15.96
N MET A 84 12.15 -2.48 -15.32
CA MET A 84 12.91 -2.43 -14.07
C MET A 84 12.23 -3.24 -12.96
N THR A 85 10.90 -3.09 -12.81
CA THR A 85 10.13 -3.83 -11.81
C THR A 85 10.20 -5.34 -12.05
N ARG A 86 10.06 -5.81 -13.30
CA ARG A 86 10.14 -7.25 -13.64
C ARG A 86 11.47 -7.89 -13.26
N HIS A 87 12.58 -7.17 -13.39
CA HIS A 87 13.92 -7.67 -13.06
C HIS A 87 14.32 -7.46 -11.59
N SER A 88 13.41 -6.92 -10.77
CA SER A 88 13.63 -6.74 -9.33
C SER A 88 13.09 -7.93 -8.52
N ARG A 89 13.38 -7.94 -7.21
CA ARG A 89 12.81 -8.91 -6.26
C ARG A 89 11.33 -8.68 -5.93
N TYR A 90 10.79 -7.50 -6.25
CA TYR A 90 9.48 -7.08 -5.74
C TYR A 90 8.29 -7.87 -6.28
N PRO A 91 8.25 -8.29 -7.57
CA PRO A 91 7.20 -9.20 -8.05
C PRO A 91 7.15 -10.52 -7.28
N GLU A 92 8.31 -11.13 -7.00
CA GLU A 92 8.38 -12.37 -6.22
C GLU A 92 7.94 -12.14 -4.76
N MET A 93 8.34 -11.02 -4.15
CA MET A 93 7.87 -10.64 -2.81
C MET A 93 6.34 -10.46 -2.78
N ALA A 94 5.75 -9.82 -3.79
CA ALA A 94 4.30 -9.65 -3.90
C ALA A 94 3.58 -10.98 -4.09
N TYR A 95 4.14 -11.88 -4.91
CA TYR A 95 3.62 -13.24 -5.08
C TYR A 95 3.66 -14.03 -3.77
N LYS A 96 4.80 -14.02 -3.06
CA LYS A 96 4.96 -14.68 -1.74
C LYS A 96 4.09 -14.06 -0.66
N LEU A 97 3.83 -12.75 -0.73
CA LEU A 97 2.87 -12.11 0.15
C LEU A 97 1.50 -12.72 -0.11
N GLY A 98 0.99 -12.65 -1.34
CA GLY A 98 -0.33 -13.16 -1.71
C GLY A 98 -0.53 -14.65 -1.39
N ASN A 99 0.47 -15.51 -1.61
CA ASN A 99 0.39 -16.94 -1.29
C ASN A 99 0.26 -17.27 0.19
N ARG A 100 0.54 -16.33 1.10
CA ARG A 100 0.48 -16.55 2.56
C ARG A 100 -0.79 -15.99 3.22
N LEU A 101 -1.70 -15.37 2.47
CA LEU A 101 -2.90 -14.67 2.97
C LEU A 101 -4.16 -15.51 2.93
#